data_AF-A0A7S6S8M0-F1
#
_entry.id   AF-A0A7S6S8M0-F1
#
_cell.length_a   1.000
_cell.length_b   1.000
_cell.length_c   1.000
_cell.angle_alpha   90.00
_cell.angle_beta   90.00
_cell.angle_gamma   90.00
#
_symmetry.space_group_name_H-M   'P 1'
#
loop_
_entity.id
_entity.type
_entity.pdbx_description
1 polymer ?
#
loop_
_entity_poly.entity_id
_entity_poly.type
_entity_poly.pdbx_seq_one_letter_code
_entity_poly.pdbx_strand_id
1 'polypeptide(L)'
;MAKAASPIRLQDELMQAAALTAERFHRSTAEQIEYWAEMGRNVDHMLNPDDLLAISAGLAKITVEPVSSEPVDPAGIFQSLEDDRASGMLPQSVTGSAIRYQASDTHPGYLEQIQPDGRIQTGKFQGGEFIAIDASQL
;
A
#
# COMPACT_ATOMS: atom_id res chain seq x y z
N MET A 1 5.85 23.75 -8.91
CA MET A 1 4.40 24.05 -8.75
C MET A 1 4.17 25.50 -9.15
N ALA A 2 3.01 25.85 -9.70
CA ALA A 2 2.71 27.25 -10.02
C ALA A 2 2.57 28.06 -8.70
N LYS A 3 3.35 29.13 -8.54
CA LYS A 3 3.27 30.00 -7.36
C LYS A 3 2.02 30.89 -7.49
N ALA A 4 1.18 30.92 -6.45
CA ALA A 4 0.07 31.85 -6.40
C ALA A 4 0.63 33.28 -6.25
N ALA A 5 0.18 34.21 -7.10
CA ALA A 5 0.73 35.58 -7.17
C ALA A 5 -0.08 36.60 -6.31
N SER A 6 -0.94 36.14 -5.40
CA SER A 6 -1.76 37.05 -4.60
C SER A 6 -0.94 37.63 -3.43
N PRO A 7 -0.86 38.97 -3.28
CA PRO A 7 -0.12 39.58 -2.19
C PRO A 7 -0.84 39.39 -0.85
N ILE A 8 -0.13 38.84 0.15
CA ILE A 8 -0.60 38.65 1.52
C ILE A 8 0.19 39.57 2.45
N ARG A 9 -0.50 40.23 3.39
CA ARG A 9 0.17 41.01 4.45
C ARG A 9 0.59 40.08 5.58
N LEU A 10 1.86 40.15 5.95
CA LEU A 10 2.46 39.38 7.04
C LEU A 10 3.02 40.32 8.10
N GLN A 11 3.24 39.80 9.30
CA GLN A 11 3.91 40.55 10.36
C GLN A 11 5.36 40.88 9.96
N ASP A 12 5.82 42.09 10.29
CA ASP A 12 7.18 42.53 9.96
C ASP A 12 8.24 41.64 10.62
N GLU A 13 8.00 41.21 11.86
CA GLU A 13 8.89 40.31 12.59
C GLU A 13 9.05 38.96 11.87
N LEU A 14 7.95 38.39 11.35
CA LEU A 14 7.99 37.16 10.56
C LEU A 14 8.80 37.36 9.27
N MET A 15 8.62 38.49 8.59
CA MET A 15 9.36 38.81 7.36
C MET A 15 10.86 38.97 7.62
N GLN A 16 11.24 39.64 8.71
CA GLN A 16 12.63 39.82 9.11
C GLN A 16 13.29 38.49 9.51
N ALA A 17 12.59 37.68 10.33
CA ALA A 17 13.07 36.37 10.74
C ALA A 17 13.26 35.44 9.53
N ALA A 18 12.31 35.47 8.58
CA ALA A 18 12.39 34.72 7.34
C ALA A 18 13.58 35.17 6.49
N ALA A 19 13.80 36.47 6.30
CA ALA A 19 14.91 36.98 5.49
C ALA A 19 16.28 36.55 6.06
N LEU A 20 16.46 36.70 7.38
CA LEU A 20 17.69 36.29 8.06
C LEU A 20 17.96 34.79 7.92
N THR A 21 16.93 33.96 8.08
CA THR A 21 17.06 32.50 7.94
C THR A 21 17.27 32.10 6.49
N ALA A 22 16.58 32.75 5.56
CA ALA A 22 16.65 32.47 4.13
C ALA A 22 18.06 32.71 3.57
N GLU A 23 18.75 33.76 4.02
CA GLU A 23 20.15 34.05 3.64
C GLU A 23 21.07 32.88 3.98
N ARG A 24 20.94 32.31 5.18
CA ARG A 24 21.74 31.16 5.64
C ARG A 24 21.50 29.90 4.81
N PHE A 25 20.29 29.70 4.31
CA PHE A 25 19.90 28.49 3.57
C PHE A 25 19.80 28.71 2.06
N HIS A 26 20.27 29.86 1.55
CA HIS A 26 20.22 30.24 0.13
C HIS A 26 18.80 30.15 -0.47
N ARG A 27 17.79 30.59 0.28
CA ARG A 27 16.39 30.67 -0.15
C ARG A 27 15.97 32.13 -0.31
N SER A 28 14.90 32.38 -1.07
CA SER A 28 14.19 33.66 -0.95
C SER A 28 13.38 33.72 0.35
N THR A 29 13.05 34.93 0.81
CA THR A 29 12.20 35.13 2.00
C THR A 29 10.86 34.40 1.87
N ALA A 30 10.24 34.45 0.68
CA ALA A 30 8.99 33.75 0.41
C ALA A 30 9.16 32.23 0.52
N GLU A 31 10.22 31.66 -0.06
CA GLU A 31 10.51 30.22 0.04
C GLU A 31 10.81 29.78 1.47
N GLN A 32 11.43 30.64 2.28
CA GLN A 32 11.66 30.33 3.68
C GLN A 32 10.36 30.30 4.50
N ILE A 33 9.40 31.17 4.19
CA ILE A 33 8.07 31.16 4.80
C ILE A 33 7.28 29.92 4.34
N GLU A 34 7.33 29.59 3.04
CA GLU A 34 6.72 28.37 2.50
C GLU A 34 7.29 27.12 3.18
N TYR A 35 8.61 27.06 3.39
CA TYR A 35 9.27 25.96 4.08
C TYR A 35 8.81 25.81 5.55
N TRP A 36 8.70 26.91 6.28
CA TRP A 36 8.15 26.87 7.64
C TRP A 36 6.68 26.44 7.67
N ALA A 37 5.88 26.89 6.71
CA ALA A 37 4.48 26.50 6.60
C ALA A 37 4.33 25.00 6.26
N GLU A 38 5.20 24.46 5.39
CA GLU A 38 5.23 23.03 5.07
C GLU A 38 5.60 22.19 6.30
N MET A 39 6.64 22.58 7.05
CA MET A 39 6.99 21.90 8.29
C MET A 39 5.86 21.93 9.31
N GLY A 40 5.20 23.09 9.48
CA GLY A 40 4.04 23.22 10.36
C GLY A 40 2.91 22.26 9.96
N ARG A 41 2.53 22.23 8.69
CA ARG A 41 1.50 21.30 8.18
C ARG A 41 1.85 19.83 8.40
N ASN A 42 3.13 19.47 8.27
CA ASN A 42 3.58 18.10 8.46
C ASN A 42 3.41 17.61 9.90
N VAL A 43 3.44 18.51 10.90
CA VAL A 43 3.36 18.13 12.32
C VAL A 43 2.05 18.52 13.00
N ASP A 44 1.17 19.29 12.33
CA ASP A 44 -0.09 19.82 12.87
C ASP A 44 -1.07 18.74 13.36
N HIS A 45 -0.96 17.52 12.84
CA HIS A 45 -1.76 16.38 13.30
C HIS A 45 -1.22 15.71 14.58
N MET A 46 0.00 16.05 15.00
CA MET A 46 0.68 15.49 16.18
C MET A 46 0.87 16.51 17.30
N LEU A 47 0.99 17.80 16.96
CA LEU A 47 1.25 18.89 17.89
C LEU A 47 0.09 19.86 17.91
N ASN A 48 -0.42 20.17 19.10
CA ASN A 48 -1.42 21.21 19.29
C ASN A 48 -0.77 22.53 19.79
N PRO A 49 -1.52 23.65 19.85
CA PRO A 49 -0.98 24.93 20.30
C PRO A 49 -0.37 24.92 21.72
N ASP A 50 -0.94 24.14 22.64
CA ASP A 50 -0.42 24.04 24.02
C ASP A 50 0.92 23.28 24.05
N ASP A 51 1.08 22.25 23.21
CA ASP A 51 2.35 21.54 23.05
C ASP A 51 3.45 22.49 22.54
N LEU A 52 3.14 23.30 21.51
CA LEU A 52 4.08 24.28 20.95
C LEU A 52 4.46 25.34 21.99
N LEU A 53 3.50 25.79 22.80
CA LEU A 53 3.76 26.74 23.89
C LEU A 53 4.70 26.11 24.93
N ALA A 54 4.42 24.89 25.37
CA ALA A 54 5.26 24.16 26.33
C ALA A 54 6.69 23.95 25.79
N ILE A 55 6.84 23.62 24.50
CA ILE A 55 8.14 23.49 23.84
C ILE A 55 8.86 24.85 23.83
N SER A 56 8.19 25.93 23.43
CA SER A 56 8.79 27.27 23.37
C SER A 56 9.23 27.79 24.75
N ALA A 57 8.50 27.39 25.81
CA ALA A 57 8.82 27.70 27.20
C ALA A 57 9.91 26.79 27.81
N GLY A 58 10.40 25.79 27.06
CA GLY A 58 11.38 24.82 27.56
C GLY A 58 10.82 23.80 28.56
N LEU A 59 9.50 23.67 28.63
CA LEU A 59 8.78 22.75 29.53
C LEU A 59 8.53 21.38 28.88
N ALA A 60 8.68 21.27 27.56
CA ALA A 60 8.54 20.05 26.79
C ALA A 60 9.63 19.94 25.71
N LYS A 61 9.82 18.74 25.17
CA LYS A 61 10.76 18.46 24.06
C LYS A 61 10.14 17.50 23.06
N ILE A 62 10.48 17.65 21.78
CA ILE A 62 10.13 16.70 20.72
C ILE A 62 11.21 15.62 20.63
N THR A 63 10.80 14.36 20.57
CA THR A 63 11.69 13.22 20.27
C THR A 63 11.22 12.58 18.96
N VAL A 64 12.16 12.34 18.04
CA VAL A 64 11.86 11.69 16.75
C VAL A 64 12.47 10.30 16.78
N GLU A 65 11.63 9.29 16.57
CA GLU A 65 12.04 7.89 16.55
C GLU A 65 11.75 7.27 15.17
N PRO A 66 12.67 6.49 14.59
CA PRO A 66 12.41 5.79 13.34
C PRO A 66 11.27 4.79 13.50
N VAL A 67 10.29 4.84 12.61
CA VAL A 67 9.27 3.79 12.51
C VAL A 67 9.86 2.66 11.66
N SER A 68 10.36 1.60 12.30
CA SER A 68 10.68 0.37 11.60
C SER A 68 9.42 -0.50 11.49
N SER A 69 9.04 -0.86 10.27
CA SER A 69 8.08 -1.94 10.06
C SER A 69 8.67 -3.24 10.63
N GLU A 70 7.84 -4.04 11.32
CA GLU A 70 8.26 -5.40 11.68
C GLU A 70 8.67 -6.16 10.41
N PRO A 71 9.79 -6.90 10.43
CA PRO A 71 10.14 -7.77 9.33
C PRO A 71 9.00 -8.75 9.07
N VAL A 72 8.58 -8.86 7.82
CA VAL A 72 7.64 -9.92 7.42
C VAL A 72 8.34 -11.25 7.67
N ASP A 73 7.72 -12.15 8.43
CA ASP A 73 8.18 -13.54 8.58
C ASP A 73 7.70 -14.38 7.39
N PRO A 74 8.56 -14.68 6.40
CA PRO A 74 8.13 -15.42 5.23
C PRO A 74 7.79 -16.87 5.60
N ALA A 75 8.51 -17.44 6.57
CA ALA A 75 8.30 -18.82 6.98
C ALA A 75 6.91 -18.99 7.62
N GLY A 76 6.52 -18.08 8.51
CA GLY A 76 5.18 -18.04 9.09
C GLY A 76 4.07 -17.89 8.04
N ILE A 77 4.27 -17.02 7.03
CA ILE A 77 3.30 -16.85 5.94
C ILE A 77 3.15 -18.14 5.12
N PHE A 78 4.26 -18.75 4.71
CA PHE A 78 4.21 -19.99 3.93
C PHE A 78 3.65 -21.15 4.75
N GLN A 79 3.92 -21.20 6.07
CA GLN A 79 3.34 -22.20 6.95
C GLN A 79 1.82 -22.04 7.07
N SER A 80 1.33 -20.81 7.24
CA SER A 80 -0.12 -20.56 7.26
C SER A 80 -0.80 -21.00 5.96
N LEU A 81 -0.13 -20.80 4.81
CA LEU A 81 -0.63 -21.28 3.52
C LEU A 81 -0.66 -22.81 3.44
N GLU A 82 0.34 -23.49 4.01
CA GLU A 82 0.39 -24.95 4.08
C GLU A 82 -0.70 -25.50 5.02
N ASP A 83 -0.93 -24.85 6.15
CA ASP A 83 -1.97 -25.24 7.11
C ASP A 83 -3.38 -25.11 6.48
N ASP A 84 -3.64 -24.05 5.71
CA ASP A 84 -4.86 -23.88 4.94
C ASP A 84 -5.01 -24.96 3.85
N ARG A 85 -3.91 -25.37 3.22
CA ARG A 85 -3.91 -26.47 2.24
C ARG A 85 -4.24 -27.79 2.90
N ALA A 86 -3.58 -28.11 4.00
CA ALA A 86 -3.75 -29.37 4.75
C ALA A 86 -5.15 -29.49 5.37
N SER A 87 -5.73 -28.38 5.83
CA SER A 87 -7.10 -28.33 6.35
C SER A 87 -8.19 -28.35 5.28
N GLY A 88 -7.83 -28.21 3.99
CA GLY A 88 -8.78 -28.13 2.88
C GLY A 88 -9.54 -26.80 2.82
N MET A 89 -9.13 -25.79 3.60
CA MET A 89 -9.67 -24.43 3.55
C MET A 89 -9.17 -23.65 2.33
N LEU A 90 -7.94 -23.91 1.90
CA LEU A 90 -7.31 -23.19 0.80
C LEU A 90 -8.11 -23.24 -0.51
N PRO A 91 -8.62 -24.40 -0.98
CA PRO A 91 -9.45 -24.44 -2.19
C PRO A 91 -10.79 -23.68 -2.08
N GLN A 92 -11.26 -23.38 -0.86
CA GLN A 92 -12.48 -22.59 -0.63
C GLN A 92 -12.20 -21.08 -0.65
N SER A 93 -11.00 -20.66 -0.20
CA SER A 93 -10.63 -19.25 -0.11
C SER A 93 -9.94 -18.71 -1.37
N VAL A 94 -9.26 -19.57 -2.15
CA VAL A 94 -8.48 -19.17 -3.34
C VAL A 94 -9.36 -18.77 -4.52
N THR A 95 -10.56 -19.36 -4.67
CA THR A 95 -11.49 -18.98 -5.73
C THR A 95 -12.94 -19.22 -5.34
N GLY A 96 -13.80 -18.23 -5.57
CA GLY A 96 -15.25 -18.37 -5.45
C GLY A 96 -15.91 -19.00 -6.67
N SER A 97 -15.14 -19.40 -7.70
CA SER A 97 -15.69 -20.03 -8.90
C SER A 97 -16.25 -21.42 -8.59
N ALA A 98 -17.49 -21.64 -9.02
CA ALA A 98 -18.16 -22.92 -8.92
C ALA A 98 -17.48 -23.99 -9.81
N ILE A 99 -16.88 -23.58 -10.92
CA ILE A 99 -16.16 -24.46 -11.86
C ILE A 99 -14.67 -24.36 -11.58
N ARG A 100 -14.01 -25.52 -11.48
CA ARG A 100 -12.57 -25.63 -11.26
C ARG A 100 -11.90 -26.34 -12.43
N TYR A 101 -10.64 -26.00 -12.69
CA TYR A 101 -9.83 -26.66 -13.71
C TYR A 101 -8.53 -27.15 -13.11
N GLN A 102 -8.11 -28.36 -13.46
CA GLN A 102 -6.79 -28.90 -13.13
C GLN A 102 -6.15 -29.53 -14.37
N ALA A 103 -4.84 -29.71 -14.35
CA ALA A 103 -4.16 -30.49 -15.39
C ALA A 103 -4.66 -31.93 -15.33
N SER A 104 -4.92 -32.54 -16.50
CA SER A 104 -5.27 -33.95 -16.54
C SER A 104 -4.03 -34.83 -16.42
N ASP A 105 -4.02 -35.71 -15.43
CA ASP A 105 -2.93 -36.68 -15.27
C ASP A 105 -2.96 -37.77 -16.35
N THR A 106 -4.15 -38.05 -16.89
CA THR A 106 -4.37 -39.10 -17.88
C THR A 106 -4.16 -38.62 -19.32
N HIS A 107 -4.36 -37.32 -19.57
CA HIS A 107 -4.27 -36.72 -20.90
C HIS A 107 -3.33 -35.51 -20.89
N PRO A 108 -2.00 -35.72 -21.04
CA PRO A 108 -1.04 -34.63 -21.06
C PRO A 108 -1.40 -33.55 -22.10
N GLY A 109 -1.40 -32.30 -21.66
CA GLY A 109 -1.80 -31.15 -22.49
C GLY A 109 -3.30 -30.84 -22.48
N TYR A 110 -4.11 -31.59 -21.72
CA TYR A 110 -5.52 -31.32 -21.49
C TYR A 110 -5.79 -30.93 -20.02
N LEU A 111 -6.97 -30.34 -19.80
CA LEU A 111 -7.48 -29.95 -18.50
C LEU A 111 -8.72 -30.77 -18.15
N GLU A 112 -8.88 -31.06 -16.87
CA GLU A 112 -10.11 -31.57 -16.28
C GLU A 112 -10.95 -30.39 -15.77
N GLN A 113 -12.13 -30.21 -16.33
CA GLN A 113 -13.16 -29.32 -15.82
C GLN A 113 -13.98 -30.05 -14.75
N ILE A 114 -13.89 -29.58 -13.51
CA ILE A 114 -14.57 -30.14 -12.34
C ILE A 114 -15.77 -29.26 -12.02
N GLN A 115 -16.96 -29.85 -12.14
CA GLN A 115 -18.22 -29.20 -11.79
C GLN A 115 -18.46 -29.19 -10.27
N PRO A 116 -19.35 -28.32 -9.76
CA PRO A 116 -19.68 -28.25 -8.33
C PRO A 116 -20.18 -29.58 -7.74
N ASP A 117 -20.80 -30.42 -8.57
CA ASP A 117 -21.33 -31.74 -8.19
C ASP A 117 -20.29 -32.87 -8.29
N GLY A 118 -19.04 -32.53 -8.62
CA GLY A 118 -17.93 -33.48 -8.76
C GLY A 118 -17.84 -34.15 -10.12
N ARG A 119 -18.71 -33.83 -11.10
CA ARG A 119 -18.54 -34.33 -12.47
C ARG A 119 -17.29 -33.75 -13.11
N ILE A 120 -16.48 -34.61 -13.74
CA ILE A 120 -15.23 -34.24 -14.39
C ILE A 120 -15.38 -34.43 -15.91
N GLN A 121 -14.97 -33.45 -16.70
CA GLN A 121 -14.84 -33.55 -18.16
C GLN A 121 -13.43 -33.15 -18.59
N THR A 122 -12.76 -33.98 -19.38
CA THR A 122 -11.44 -33.67 -19.93
C THR A 122 -11.58 -32.89 -21.23
N GLY A 123 -10.75 -31.86 -21.43
CA GLY A 123 -10.85 -30.97 -22.58
C GLY A 123 -9.73 -29.94 -22.64
N LYS A 124 -9.84 -28.99 -23.56
CA LYS A 124 -8.90 -27.86 -23.68
C LYS A 124 -9.62 -26.58 -24.06
N PHE A 125 -9.04 -25.44 -23.73
CA PHE A 125 -9.56 -24.16 -24.19
C PHE A 125 -9.17 -23.91 -25.65
N GLN A 126 -10.16 -23.57 -26.47
CA GLN A 126 -9.96 -23.08 -27.84
C GLN A 126 -10.81 -21.83 -28.02
N GLY A 127 -10.19 -20.71 -28.42
CA GLY A 127 -10.91 -19.44 -28.58
C GLY A 127 -11.55 -18.90 -27.29
N GLY A 128 -11.09 -19.33 -26.11
CA GLY A 128 -11.67 -18.95 -24.82
C GLY A 128 -12.82 -19.83 -24.33
N GLU A 129 -13.24 -20.81 -25.12
CA GLU A 129 -14.26 -21.79 -24.72
C GLU A 129 -13.63 -23.14 -24.38
N PHE A 130 -14.12 -23.78 -23.33
CA PHE A 130 -13.69 -25.12 -22.95
C PHE A 130 -14.37 -26.16 -23.86
N ILE A 131 -13.57 -26.92 -24.61
CA ILE A 131 -14.05 -27.96 -25.52
C ILE A 131 -13.62 -29.32 -24.95
N ALA A 132 -14.62 -30.13 -24.58
CA ALA A 132 -14.40 -31.51 -24.13
C ALA A 132 -13.82 -32.37 -25.27
N ILE A 133 -12.93 -33.29 -24.94
CA ILE A 133 -12.50 -34.33 -25.90
C ILE A 133 -13.59 -35.39 -26.01
N ASP A 134 -13.90 -35.81 -27.23
CA ASP A 134 -14.87 -36.88 -27.46
C ASP A 134 -14.37 -38.20 -26.86
N ALA A 135 -15.28 -38.99 -26.31
CA ALA A 135 -15.01 -40.32 -25.73
C ALA A 135 -14.42 -41.34 -26.73
N SER A 136 -14.30 -40.99 -28.01
CA SER A 136 -13.64 -41.77 -29.06
C SER A 136 -12.13 -41.50 -29.16
N GLN A 137 -11.59 -40.55 -28.40
CA GLN A 137 -10.16 -40.23 -28.29
C GLN A 137 -9.59 -40.48 -26.88
N LEU A 138 -10.41 -41.07 -25.99
CA LEU A 138 -10.10 -41.62 -24.67
C LEU A 138 -9.79 -43.12 -24.80
#